data_AF-A0A257M1G1-F1
#
_entry.id   AF-A0A257M1G1-F1
#
_cell.length_a   1.000
_cell.length_b   1.000
_cell.length_c   1.000
_cell.angle_alpha   90.00
_cell.angle_beta   90.00
_cell.angle_gamma   90.00
#
_symmetry.space_group_name_H-M   'P 1'
#
loop_
_entity.id
_entity.type
_entity.pdbx_description
1 polymer ?
#
loop_
_entity_poly.entity_id
_entity_poly.type
_entity_poly.pdbx_seq_one_letter_code
_entity_poly.pdbx_strand_id
1 'polypeptide(L)'
;MNPLFTIGHSTHEFAKFLGLLKQHEIEVVADVRSRPYSRFSWFTRQELEEALKKNGIRYVFLGLELGARRDERECYIGSRADYDLISLTPAFRSGIERLKVGVQ
;
A
#
# COMPACT_ATOMS: atom_id res chain seq x y z
N MET A 1 7.22 13.62 -14.98
CA MET A 1 7.00 13.29 -13.56
C MET A 1 5.81 12.34 -13.55
N ASN A 2 6.00 11.08 -13.18
CA ASN A 2 4.88 10.13 -13.17
C ASN A 2 4.04 10.40 -11.91
N PRO A 3 2.71 10.59 -12.04
CA PRO A 3 1.86 10.94 -10.93
C PRO A 3 1.75 9.78 -9.93
N LEU A 4 1.84 10.09 -8.62
CA LEU A 4 1.45 9.16 -7.56
C LEU A 4 0.01 9.42 -7.16
N PHE A 5 -0.74 8.33 -7.00
CA PHE A 5 -2.11 8.36 -6.49
C PHE A 5 -2.20 7.58 -5.18
N THR A 6 -3.12 8.00 -4.32
CA THR A 6 -3.51 7.23 -3.14
C THR A 6 -4.91 6.68 -3.33
N ILE A 7 -5.14 5.42 -2.98
CA ILE A 7 -6.46 4.80 -3.05
C ILE A 7 -6.72 3.99 -1.78
N GLY A 8 -7.93 4.10 -1.26
CA GLY A 8 -8.48 3.22 -0.24
C GLY A 8 -9.67 2.45 -0.81
N HIS A 9 -9.95 1.27 -0.26
CA HIS A 9 -11.08 0.46 -0.72
C HIS A 9 -12.44 0.88 -0.13
N SER A 10 -12.47 1.52 1.05
CA SER A 10 -13.70 1.92 1.74
C SER A 10 -14.70 0.74 1.84
N THR A 11 -15.95 0.94 1.41
CA THR A 11 -16.96 -0.12 1.21
C THR A 11 -17.21 -0.39 -0.27
N HIS A 12 -16.24 -0.11 -1.14
CA HIS A 12 -16.37 -0.42 -2.57
C HIS A 12 -16.27 -1.92 -2.82
N GLU A 13 -17.03 -2.39 -3.79
CA GLU A 13 -16.80 -3.69 -4.41
C GLU A 13 -15.56 -3.62 -5.31
N PHE A 14 -14.93 -4.77 -5.56
CA PHE A 14 -13.73 -4.85 -6.40
C PHE A 14 -13.90 -4.18 -7.77
N ALA A 15 -15.07 -4.34 -8.41
CA ALA A 15 -15.33 -3.76 -9.73
C ALA A 15 -15.22 -2.23 -9.73
N LYS A 16 -15.69 -1.56 -8.66
CA LYS A 16 -15.58 -0.10 -8.53
C LYS A 16 -14.13 0.31 -8.26
N PHE A 17 -13.42 -0.41 -7.38
CA PHE A 17 -12.00 -0.19 -7.13
C PHE A 17 -11.17 -0.31 -8.41
N LEU A 18 -11.37 -1.38 -9.18
CA LEU A 18 -10.72 -1.61 -10.46
C LEU A 18 -11.07 -0.53 -11.50
N GLY A 19 -12.33 -0.06 -11.52
CA GLY A 19 -12.76 1.04 -12.39
C GLY A 19 -11.97 2.31 -12.15
N LEU A 20 -11.73 2.67 -10.88
CA LEU A 20 -10.90 3.83 -10.52
C LEU A 20 -9.44 3.68 -10.97
N LEU A 21 -8.87 2.48 -10.80
CA LEU A 21 -7.50 2.21 -11.27
C LEU A 21 -7.40 2.36 -12.79
N LYS A 22 -8.36 1.81 -13.54
CA LYS A 22 -8.38 1.91 -15.01
C LYS A 22 -8.62 3.33 -15.49
N GLN A 23 -9.51 4.08 -14.84
CA GLN A 23 -9.80 5.48 -15.17
C GLN A 23 -8.55 6.37 -15.09
N HIS A 24 -7.64 6.08 -14.16
CA HIS A 24 -6.38 6.80 -13.98
C HIS A 24 -5.17 6.09 -14.58
N GLU A 25 -5.40 5.08 -15.44
CA GLU A 25 -4.35 4.34 -16.15
C GLU A 25 -3.27 3.77 -15.21
N ILE A 26 -3.68 3.32 -14.01
CA ILE A 26 -2.76 2.80 -13.00
C ILE A 26 -2.21 1.44 -13.43
N GLU A 27 -0.91 1.37 -13.64
CA GLU A 27 -0.19 0.13 -13.99
C GLU A 27 0.28 -0.69 -12.78
N VAL A 28 0.47 -0.04 -11.62
CA VAL A 28 1.04 -0.64 -10.42
C VAL A 28 0.31 -0.18 -9.17
N VAL A 29 -0.05 -1.12 -8.30
CA VAL A 29 -0.56 -0.86 -6.95
C VAL A 29 0.52 -1.22 -5.94
N ALA A 30 0.95 -0.22 -5.16
CA ALA A 30 1.80 -0.43 -4.00
C ALA A 30 0.94 -0.56 -2.74
N ASP A 31 0.90 -1.74 -2.14
CA ASP A 31 0.16 -1.99 -0.90
C ASP A 31 1.02 -1.65 0.32
N VAL A 32 0.69 -0.53 0.95
CA VAL A 32 1.37 -0.02 2.16
C VAL A 32 0.74 -0.50 3.47
N ARG A 33 -0.24 -1.41 3.43
CA ARG A 33 -0.90 -1.92 4.64
C ARG A 33 0.05 -2.87 5.37
N SER A 34 0.44 -2.53 6.61
CA SER A 34 1.27 -3.42 7.45
C SER A 34 0.68 -4.82 7.61
N ARG A 35 -0.65 -4.90 7.71
CA ARG A 35 -1.42 -6.14 7.85
C ARG A 35 -2.53 -6.14 6.81
N PRO A 36 -2.29 -6.64 5.59
CA PRO A 36 -3.22 -6.57 4.46
C PRO A 36 -4.34 -7.62 4.55
N TYR A 37 -5.03 -7.62 5.70
CA TYR A 37 -6.23 -8.42 5.95
C TYR A 37 -7.45 -7.52 5.89
N SER A 38 -8.57 -8.07 5.42
CA SER A 38 -9.83 -7.36 5.29
C SER A 38 -11.00 -8.28 5.54
N ARG A 39 -12.12 -7.71 6.01
CA ARG A 39 -13.42 -8.40 6.04
C ARG A 39 -14.00 -8.60 4.64
N PHE A 40 -13.56 -7.80 3.67
CA PHE A 40 -13.90 -7.97 2.27
C PHE A 40 -12.92 -8.96 1.66
N SER A 41 -13.42 -10.12 1.24
CA SER A 41 -12.60 -11.23 0.73
C SER A 41 -11.71 -10.84 -0.45
N TRP A 42 -12.13 -9.89 -1.28
CA TRP A 42 -11.34 -9.43 -2.42
C TRP A 42 -10.16 -8.53 -2.02
N PHE A 43 -10.18 -7.94 -0.82
CA PHE A 43 -9.19 -6.95 -0.37
C PHE A 43 -8.20 -7.52 0.65
N THR A 44 -8.06 -8.83 0.76
CA THR A 44 -6.88 -9.47 1.35
C THR A 44 -5.71 -9.43 0.36
N ARG A 45 -4.47 -9.55 0.83
CA ARG A 45 -3.27 -9.46 -0.03
C ARG A 45 -3.32 -10.42 -1.22
N GLN A 46 -3.56 -11.70 -0.97
CA GLN A 46 -3.47 -12.74 -2.01
C GLN A 46 -4.53 -12.53 -3.10
N GLU A 47 -5.77 -12.30 -2.68
CA GLU A 47 -6.91 -12.11 -3.57
C GLU A 47 -6.79 -10.79 -4.36
N LEU A 48 -6.32 -9.72 -3.71
CA LEU A 48 -6.06 -8.44 -4.40
C LEU A 48 -4.94 -8.58 -5.43
N GLU A 49 -3.82 -9.19 -5.06
CA GLU A 49 -2.69 -9.42 -5.95
C GLU A 49 -3.09 -10.25 -7.17
N GLU A 50 -3.82 -11.35 -6.96
CA GLU A 50 -4.32 -12.20 -8.04
C GLU A 50 -5.31 -11.45 -8.95
N ALA A 51 -6.26 -10.71 -8.37
CA ALA A 51 -7.26 -9.98 -9.12
C ALA A 51 -6.67 -8.83 -9.94
N LEU A 52 -5.69 -8.09 -9.40
CA LEU A 52 -4.96 -7.05 -10.12
C LEU A 52 -4.13 -7.64 -11.26
N LYS A 53 -3.40 -8.74 -10.99
CA LYS A 53 -2.60 -9.45 -12.00
C LYS A 53 -3.45 -9.92 -13.17
N LYS A 54 -4.65 -10.48 -12.90
CA LYS A 54 -5.62 -10.88 -13.94
C LYS A 54 -6.10 -9.70 -14.80
N ASN A 55 -5.98 -8.47 -14.31
CA ASN A 55 -6.35 -7.25 -15.01
C ASN A 55 -5.15 -6.46 -15.56
N GLY A 56 -3.95 -7.07 -15.58
CA GLY A 56 -2.74 -6.44 -16.13
C GLY A 56 -2.10 -5.39 -15.21
N ILE A 57 -2.55 -5.29 -13.95
CA ILE A 57 -2.02 -4.33 -12.97
C ILE A 57 -1.04 -5.07 -12.07
N ARG A 58 0.20 -4.56 -11.97
CA ARG A 58 1.23 -5.13 -11.10
C ARG A 58 0.90 -4.79 -9.65
N TYR A 59 1.24 -5.70 -8.75
CA TYR A 59 1.09 -5.51 -7.31
C TYR A 59 2.47 -5.56 -6.65
N VAL A 60 2.74 -4.62 -5.76
CA VAL A 60 3.97 -4.58 -4.96
C VAL A 60 3.59 -4.40 -3.50
N PHE A 61 4.05 -5.30 -2.65
CA PHE A 61 3.88 -5.15 -1.21
C PHE A 61 4.98 -4.26 -0.63
N LEU A 62 4.56 -3.15 0.02
CA LEU A 62 5.40 -2.20 0.74
C LEU A 62 4.96 -2.02 2.20
N GLY A 63 4.12 -2.92 2.72
CA GLY A 63 3.59 -2.81 4.08
C GLY A 63 4.65 -2.96 5.18
N LEU A 64 5.79 -3.60 4.88
CA LEU A 64 6.91 -3.72 5.82
C LEU A 64 7.68 -2.40 5.95
N GLU A 65 7.81 -1.66 4.85
CA GLU A 65 8.54 -0.40 4.82
C GLU A 65 7.64 0.79 5.18
N LEU A 66 6.46 0.89 4.57
CA LEU A 66 5.61 2.08 4.59
C LEU A 66 4.35 1.91 5.45
N GLY A 67 4.20 0.75 6.10
CA GLY A 67 3.06 0.49 6.96
C GLY A 67 3.16 1.17 8.33
N ALA A 68 2.03 1.72 8.78
CA ALA A 68 1.90 2.45 10.04
C ALA A 68 1.93 1.58 11.31
N ARG A 69 1.65 0.28 11.21
CA ARG A 69 1.84 -0.67 12.33
C ARG A 69 3.24 -1.24 12.22
N ARG A 70 4.03 -0.99 13.26
CA ARG A 70 5.45 -1.35 13.37
C ARG A 70 5.69 -2.39 14.45
N ASP A 71 6.76 -3.15 14.31
CA ASP A 71 7.25 -4.04 15.37
C ASP A 71 8.26 -3.31 16.27
N GLU A 72 8.92 -2.28 15.74
CA GLU A 72 9.84 -1.39 16.45
C GLU A 72 9.09 -0.58 17.51
N ARG A 73 9.46 -0.74 18.79
CA ARG A 73 8.77 -0.09 19.91
C ARG A 73 9.01 1.42 19.93
N GLU A 74 10.14 1.86 19.40
CA GLU A 74 10.54 3.26 19.33
C GLU A 74 9.63 4.06 18.39
N CYS A 75 8.81 3.39 17.57
CA CYS A 75 7.81 4.02 16.71
C CYS A 75 6.51 4.39 17.45
N TYR A 76 6.44 4.20 18.77
CA TYR A 76 5.23 4.40 19.55
C TYR A 76 5.43 5.37 20.71
N ILE A 77 4.45 6.26 20.91
CA ILE A 77 4.28 7.04 22.13
C ILE A 77 3.13 6.39 22.92
N GLY A 78 3.50 5.65 23.98
CA GLY A 78 2.56 4.76 24.67
C GLY A 78 2.11 3.63 23.75
N SER A 79 0.81 3.55 23.47
CA SER A 79 0.24 2.57 22.53
C SER A 79 -0.06 3.15 21.14
N ARG A 80 0.23 4.43 20.92
CA ARG A 80 -0.08 5.14 19.66
C ARG A 80 1.16 5.16 18.77
N ALA A 81 1.01 4.71 17.53
CA ALA A 81 2.04 4.86 16.52
C ALA A 81 2.28 6.36 16.23
N ASP A 82 3.56 6.74 16.18
CA ASP A 82 4.01 8.09 15.86
C ASP A 82 4.63 8.10 14.47
N TYR A 83 4.01 8.84 13.54
CA TYR A 83 4.41 8.81 12.14
C TYR A 83 5.74 9.52 11.88
N ASP A 84 6.11 10.48 12.71
CA ASP A 84 7.40 11.15 12.56
C ASP A 84 8.51 10.18 12.94
N LEU A 85 8.36 9.44 14.04
CA LEU A 85 9.30 8.39 14.44
C LEU A 85 9.39 7.27 13.39
N ILE A 86 8.26 6.85 12.83
CA ILE A 86 8.21 5.85 11.75
C ILE A 86 8.96 6.35 10.51
N SER A 87 8.76 7.62 10.13
CA SER A 87 9.41 8.21 8.95
C SER A 87 10.93 8.24 9.05
N LEU A 88 11.47 8.26 10.27
CA LEU A 88 12.90 8.25 10.55
C LEU A 88 13.53 6.85 10.46
N THR A 89 12.73 5.78 10.45
CA THR A 89 13.25 4.41 10.38
C THR A 89 13.98 4.14 9.07
N PRO A 90 15.04 3.30 9.08
CA PRO A 90 15.70 2.87 7.86
C PRO A 90 14.75 2.17 6.88
N ALA A 91 13.81 1.38 7.41
CA ALA A 91 12.82 0.67 6.61
C ALA A 91 11.92 1.63 5.82
N PHE A 92 11.39 2.66 6.48
CA PHE A 92 10.55 3.65 5.81
C PHE A 92 11.31 4.39 4.71
N ARG A 93 12.54 4.85 5.00
CA ARG A 93 13.41 5.50 3.99
C ARG A 93 13.66 4.60 2.79
N SER A 94 13.96 3.32 3.02
CA SER A 94 14.10 2.32 1.95
C SER A 94 12.82 2.18 1.11
N GLY A 95 11.65 2.13 1.75
CA GLY A 95 10.36 2.10 1.04
C GLY A 95 10.11 3.32 0.16
N ILE A 96 10.48 4.51 0.63
CA ILE A 96 10.38 5.75 -0.15
C ILE A 96 11.33 5.71 -1.35
N GLU A 97 12.56 5.24 -1.20
CA GLU A 97 13.48 5.10 -2.33
C GLU A 97 12.99 4.06 -3.34
N ARG A 98 12.45 2.92 -2.89
CA ARG A 98 11.79 1.93 -3.76
C ARG A 98 10.64 2.54 -4.55
N LEU A 99 9.81 3.38 -3.92
CA LEU A 99 8.73 4.11 -4.59
C LEU A 99 9.30 5.07 -5.64
N LYS A 100 10.30 5.89 -5.30
CA LYS A 100 10.91 6.86 -6.22
C LYS A 100 11.51 6.18 -7.46
N VAL A 101 12.17 5.04 -7.28
CA VAL A 101 12.72 4.26 -8.41
C VAL A 101 11.60 3.67 -9.26
N GLY A 102 10.53 3.16 -8.64
CA GLY A 102 9.40 2.56 -9.36
C GLY A 102 8.51 3.54 -10.13
N VAL A 103 8.55 4.84 -9.79
CA VAL A 103 7.82 5.89 -10.49
C VAL A 103 8.67 6.67 -11.50
N GLN A 104 9.93 6.32 -11.70
CA GLN A 104 10.74 6.85 -12.80
C GLN A 104 10.48 6.06 -14.06
#